data_AF-A0A932S602-F1
#
_entry.id   AF-A0A932S602-F1
#
_cell.length_a   1.000
_cell.length_b   1.000
_cell.length_c   1.000
_cell.angle_alpha   90.00
_cell.angle_beta   90.00
_cell.angle_gamma   90.00
#
_symmetry.space_group_name_H-M   'P 1'
#
loop_
_entity.id
_entity.type
_entity.pdbx_description
1 polymer ?
#
loop_
_entity_poly.entity_id
_entity_poly.type
_entity_poly.pdbx_seq_one_letter_code
_entity_poly.pdbx_strand_id
1 'polypeptide(L)'
;MKTPLFLIIILMAACVYAQDASIKKDGSTYSIELPAVRPELKPGDGKERTEAMCNICHSLDYISMQPQLSRGGWTAEVNKMINVFGAPMSEDDAKVIINYLTIIYGKKD
;
A
#
# COMPACT_ATOMS: atom_id res chain seq x y z
N MET A 1 29.64 -62.51 -3.14
CA MET A 1 29.51 -61.79 -4.41
C MET A 1 28.24 -60.95 -4.29
N LYS A 2 28.34 -59.69 -3.84
CA LYS A 2 28.78 -58.49 -4.60
C LYS A 2 27.72 -58.22 -5.68
N THR A 3 26.81 -57.25 -5.59
CA THR A 3 26.89 -55.87 -5.06
C THR A 3 25.47 -55.37 -4.69
N PRO A 4 25.30 -54.53 -3.65
CA PRO A 4 24.01 -54.00 -3.24
C PRO A 4 23.59 -52.81 -4.10
N LEU A 5 22.29 -52.74 -4.39
CA LEU A 5 21.54 -51.72 -5.15
C LEU A 5 21.62 -50.28 -4.59
N PHE A 6 22.55 -49.99 -3.66
CA PHE A 6 22.70 -48.70 -2.98
C PHE A 6 23.58 -47.69 -3.73
N LEU A 7 24.05 -48.02 -4.95
CA LEU A 7 25.03 -47.22 -5.70
C LEU A 7 24.44 -46.33 -6.80
N ILE A 8 23.12 -46.08 -6.80
CA ILE A 8 22.46 -45.14 -7.74
C ILE A 8 21.96 -43.86 -7.03
N ILE A 9 22.00 -43.79 -5.70
CA ILE A 9 21.55 -42.60 -4.96
C ILE A 9 22.67 -41.54 -4.79
N ILE A 10 23.92 -41.86 -5.13
CA ILE A 10 25.08 -40.96 -4.91
C ILE A 10 25.47 -40.15 -6.17
N LEU A 11 24.82 -40.35 -7.33
CA LEU A 11 25.12 -39.56 -8.54
C LEU A 11 24.26 -38.29 -8.69
N MET A 12 23.13 -38.16 -7.97
CA MET A 12 22.29 -36.95 -8.00
C MET A 12 22.62 -35.91 -6.92
N ALA A 13 23.54 -36.20 -5.99
CA ALA A 13 23.91 -35.26 -4.93
C ALA A 13 25.10 -34.34 -5.31
N ALA A 14 25.83 -34.65 -6.38
CA ALA A 14 27.02 -33.88 -6.78
C ALA A 14 26.70 -32.60 -7.60
N CYS A 15 25.48 -32.44 -8.12
CA CYS A 15 25.08 -31.19 -8.78
C CYS A 15 24.60 -30.10 -7.81
N VAL A 16 24.35 -30.43 -6.53
CA VAL A 16 23.85 -29.47 -5.54
C VAL A 16 24.97 -28.71 -4.82
N TYR A 17 26.26 -29.07 -5.01
CA TYR A 17 27.38 -28.51 -4.24
C TYR A 17 28.44 -27.72 -5.01
N ALA A 18 28.17 -27.27 -6.25
CA ALA A 18 29.12 -26.42 -6.98
C ALA A 18 28.44 -25.23 -7.65
N GLN A 19 28.03 -24.25 -6.85
CA GLN A 19 27.95 -22.87 -7.31
C GLN A 19 28.09 -21.89 -6.13
N ASP A 20 29.27 -21.93 -5.51
CA ASP A 20 29.83 -20.73 -4.89
C ASP A 20 30.78 -20.05 -5.88
N ALA A 21 30.74 -18.72 -5.85
CA ALA A 21 31.70 -17.79 -6.43
C ALA A 21 31.79 -17.76 -7.96
N SER A 22 30.85 -17.04 -8.58
CA SER A 22 31.21 -15.88 -9.42
C SER A 22 29.96 -15.07 -9.76
N ILE A 23 29.64 -14.10 -8.89
CA ILE A 23 28.89 -12.92 -9.33
C ILE A 23 29.74 -12.30 -10.44
N LYS A 24 29.31 -12.46 -11.70
CA LYS A 24 29.85 -11.65 -12.78
C LYS A 24 29.43 -10.22 -12.46
N LYS A 25 30.39 -9.36 -12.10
CA LYS A 25 30.20 -7.92 -12.10
C LYS A 25 29.97 -7.49 -13.55
N ASP A 26 28.72 -7.53 -13.99
CA ASP A 26 28.26 -6.70 -15.08
C ASP A 26 27.90 -5.31 -14.53
N GLY A 27 27.95 -4.30 -15.39
CA GLY A 27 27.97 -2.89 -15.01
C GLY A 27 26.71 -2.44 -14.24
N SER A 28 26.89 -2.36 -12.93
CA SER A 28 26.26 -1.45 -11.96
C SER A 28 24.74 -1.28 -12.03
N THR A 29 24.01 -2.27 -11.52
CA THR A 29 22.68 -2.02 -10.93
C THR A 29 22.86 -1.59 -9.48
N TYR A 30 22.29 -0.43 -9.11
CA TYR A 30 22.23 0.00 -7.72
C TYR A 30 20.99 -0.63 -7.08
N SER A 31 21.19 -1.41 -6.02
CA SER A 31 20.09 -1.92 -5.20
C SER A 31 19.82 -0.93 -4.07
N ILE A 32 18.57 -0.48 -3.96
CA ILE A 32 18.11 0.42 -2.91
C ILE A 32 16.92 -0.28 -2.23
N GLU A 33 16.96 -0.37 -0.91
CA GLU A 33 15.81 -0.81 -0.10
C GLU A 33 14.97 0.41 0.28
N LEU A 34 13.71 0.43 -0.15
CA LEU A 34 12.76 1.46 0.26
C LEU A 34 12.05 1.03 1.55
N PRO A 35 11.85 1.94 2.51
CA PRO A 35 11.00 1.65 3.66
C PRO A 35 9.56 1.43 3.19
N ALA A 36 8.84 0.50 3.85
CA ALA A 36 7.42 0.32 3.63
C ALA A 36 6.65 1.50 4.23
N VAL A 37 6.41 2.55 3.45
CA VAL A 37 5.58 3.68 3.86
C VAL A 37 4.13 3.34 3.56
N ARG A 38 3.32 3.17 4.61
CA ARG A 38 1.87 3.11 4.51
C ARG A 38 1.28 4.39 5.11
N PRO A 39 0.51 5.18 4.35
CA PRO A 39 -0.15 6.34 4.90
C PRO A 39 -1.18 5.89 5.92
N GLU A 40 -1.01 6.34 7.15
CA GLU A 40 -2.00 6.16 8.20
C GLU A 40 -2.73 7.48 8.44
N LEU A 41 -4.06 7.42 8.44
CA LEU A 41 -4.86 8.59 8.78
C LEU A 41 -4.82 8.84 10.29
N LYS A 42 -4.92 10.12 10.69
CA LYS A 42 -4.93 10.53 12.10
C LYS A 42 -6.13 9.88 12.83
N PRO A 43 -5.99 9.50 14.10
CA PRO A 43 -7.09 8.88 14.86
C PRO A 43 -8.29 9.83 14.97
N GLY A 44 -9.51 9.26 14.91
CA GLY A 44 -10.76 10.00 15.07
C GLY A 44 -11.98 9.25 14.56
N ASP A 45 -13.16 9.66 15.01
CA ASP A 45 -14.44 9.07 14.59
C ASP A 45 -14.65 9.21 13.07
N GLY A 46 -14.86 8.10 12.39
CA GLY A 46 -14.99 8.05 10.92
C GLY A 46 -13.68 7.74 10.18
N LYS A 47 -12.55 7.57 10.88
CA LYS A 47 -11.27 7.12 10.28
C LYS A 47 -11.44 5.81 9.49
N GLU A 48 -11.95 4.77 10.13
CA GLU A 48 -12.06 3.43 9.52
C GLU A 48 -12.93 3.46 8.26
N ARG A 49 -14.04 4.19 8.30
CA ARG A 49 -14.90 4.38 7.12
C ARG A 49 -14.17 5.13 6.01
N THR A 50 -13.36 6.13 6.34
CA THR A 50 -12.55 6.89 5.39
C THR A 50 -11.48 6.00 4.75
N GLU A 51 -10.77 5.18 5.54
CA GLU A 51 -9.76 4.25 5.04
C GLU A 51 -10.36 3.20 4.09
N ALA A 52 -11.53 2.67 4.44
CA ALA A 52 -12.25 1.70 3.62
C ALA A 52 -12.70 2.27 2.27
N MET A 53 -13.12 3.53 2.23
CA MET A 53 -13.69 4.14 1.02
C MET A 53 -12.68 4.89 0.15
N CYS A 54 -11.67 5.54 0.76
CA CYS A 54 -10.76 6.44 0.06
C CYS A 54 -9.48 5.75 -0.44
N ASN A 55 -9.19 4.51 -0.04
CA ASN A 55 -8.03 3.77 -0.54
C ASN A 55 -8.32 2.91 -1.79
N ILE A 56 -9.59 2.80 -2.20
CA ILE A 56 -10.04 1.91 -3.27
C ILE A 56 -9.35 2.22 -4.61
N CYS A 57 -9.08 3.51 -4.87
CA CYS A 57 -8.55 3.97 -6.16
C CYS A 57 -7.15 4.60 -6.07
N HIS A 58 -6.76 5.16 -4.92
CA HIS A 58 -5.49 5.86 -4.75
C HIS A 58 -5.00 5.78 -3.30
N SER A 59 -3.74 6.16 -3.06
CA SER A 59 -3.18 6.27 -1.71
C SER A 59 -3.97 7.26 -0.85
N LEU A 60 -3.99 7.03 0.46
CA LEU A 60 -4.56 7.94 1.45
C LEU A 60 -3.71 9.20 1.68
N ASP A 61 -2.47 9.24 1.16
CA ASP A 61 -1.58 10.41 1.25
C ASP A 61 -2.24 11.69 0.73
N TYR A 62 -3.10 11.58 -0.29
CA TYR A 62 -3.76 12.76 -0.84
C TYR A 62 -4.64 13.49 0.16
N ILE A 63 -5.13 12.83 1.21
CA ILE A 63 -5.90 13.47 2.28
C ILE A 63 -4.98 14.36 3.13
N SER A 64 -3.81 13.86 3.52
CA SER A 64 -2.87 14.60 4.38
C SER A 64 -2.12 15.71 3.61
N MET A 65 -2.02 15.58 2.28
CA MET A 65 -1.40 16.57 1.41
C MET A 65 -2.31 17.76 1.04
N GLN A 66 -3.63 17.67 1.28
CA GLN A 66 -4.51 18.81 1.04
C GLN A 66 -4.18 19.98 1.99
N PRO A 67 -4.38 21.24 1.54
CA PRO A 67 -4.44 22.35 2.48
C PRO A 67 -5.57 22.11 3.49
N GLN A 68 -5.53 22.81 4.63
CA GLN A 68 -6.65 22.77 5.57
C GLN A 68 -7.91 23.37 4.92
N LEU A 69 -8.86 22.50 4.57
CA LEU A 69 -10.10 22.91 3.92
C LEU A 69 -11.18 23.24 4.94
N SER A 70 -12.12 24.11 4.57
CA SER A 70 -13.38 24.23 5.31
C SER A 70 -14.23 22.99 5.10
N ARG A 71 -15.32 22.86 5.87
CA ARG A 71 -16.33 21.83 5.63
C ARG A 71 -16.83 21.83 4.19
N GLY A 72 -17.09 23.01 3.62
CA GLY A 72 -17.52 23.14 2.22
C GLY A 72 -16.46 22.64 1.23
N GLY A 73 -15.19 22.89 1.49
CA GLY A 73 -14.08 22.37 0.69
C GLY A 73 -13.99 20.85 0.72
N TRP A 74 -14.06 20.24 1.92
CA TRP A 74 -14.07 18.79 2.05
C TRP A 74 -15.30 18.14 1.41
N THR A 75 -16.48 18.76 1.54
CA THR A 75 -17.68 18.33 0.81
C THR A 75 -17.46 18.34 -0.71
N ALA A 76 -16.84 19.39 -1.24
CA ALA A 76 -16.57 19.48 -2.67
C ALA A 76 -15.60 18.39 -3.15
N GLU A 77 -14.54 18.10 -2.39
CA GLU A 77 -13.59 17.03 -2.75
C GLU A 77 -14.22 15.63 -2.67
N VAL A 78 -14.98 15.33 -1.62
CA VAL A 78 -15.68 14.03 -1.52
C VAL A 78 -16.70 13.89 -2.66
N ASN A 79 -17.47 14.94 -2.96
CA ASN A 79 -18.41 14.93 -4.08
C ASN A 79 -17.70 14.81 -5.44
N LYS A 80 -16.49 15.34 -5.59
CA LYS A 80 -15.68 15.13 -6.79
C LYS A 80 -15.33 13.65 -6.95
N MET A 81 -14.93 12.96 -5.88
CA MET A 81 -14.65 11.52 -5.93
C MET A 81 -15.87 10.72 -6.40
N ILE A 82 -17.06 11.07 -5.90
CA ILE A 82 -18.31 10.38 -6.25
C ILE A 82 -18.72 10.70 -7.70
N ASN A 83 -18.88 11.98 -8.03
CA ASN A 83 -19.55 12.40 -9.25
C ASN A 83 -18.65 12.44 -10.49
N VAL A 84 -17.35 12.72 -10.30
CA VAL A 84 -16.40 12.86 -11.42
C VAL A 84 -15.56 11.59 -11.59
N PHE A 85 -15.10 11.02 -10.48
CA PHE A 85 -14.25 9.81 -10.50
C PHE A 85 -15.02 8.51 -10.28
N GLY A 86 -16.33 8.58 -9.99
CA GLY A 86 -17.20 7.40 -9.93
C GLY A 86 -17.01 6.53 -8.69
N ALA A 87 -16.52 7.09 -7.57
CA ALA A 87 -16.37 6.34 -6.33
C ALA A 87 -17.73 5.78 -5.87
N PRO A 88 -17.85 4.45 -5.64
CA PRO A 88 -19.11 3.82 -5.27
C PRO A 88 -19.40 4.03 -3.77
N MET A 89 -19.84 5.23 -3.41
CA MET A 89 -20.03 5.66 -2.02
C MET A 89 -21.49 6.03 -1.76
N SER A 90 -22.05 5.57 -0.64
CA SER A 90 -23.39 5.99 -0.20
C SER A 90 -23.37 7.41 0.37
N GLU A 91 -24.53 8.07 0.42
CA GLU A 91 -24.64 9.40 1.04
C GLU A 91 -24.26 9.40 2.52
N ASP A 92 -24.56 8.33 3.25
CA ASP A 92 -24.26 8.23 4.67
C ASP A 92 -22.76 8.05 4.92
N ASP A 93 -22.09 7.26 4.07
CA ASP A 93 -20.63 7.16 4.10
C ASP A 93 -19.99 8.51 3.79
N ALA A 94 -20.50 9.22 2.78
CA ALA A 94 -20.01 10.55 2.42
C ALA A 94 -20.15 11.53 3.60
N LYS A 95 -21.29 11.53 4.31
CA LYS A 95 -21.49 12.38 5.50
C LYS A 95 -20.49 12.06 6.62
N VAL A 96 -20.26 10.78 6.91
CA VAL A 96 -19.29 10.34 7.93
C VAL A 96 -17.88 10.80 7.55
N ILE A 97 -17.48 10.59 6.29
CA ILE A 97 -16.15 10.96 5.80
C ILE A 97 -15.95 12.47 5.82
N ILE A 98 -16.91 13.26 5.33
CA ILE A 98 -16.85 14.73 5.36
C ILE A 98 -16.71 15.23 6.81
N ASN A 99 -17.44 14.63 7.77
CA ASN A 99 -17.31 14.97 9.18
C ASN A 99 -15.90 14.70 9.71
N TYR A 100 -15.39 13.49 9.49
CA TYR A 100 -14.03 13.11 9.90
C TYR A 100 -12.98 14.06 9.30
N LEU A 101 -13.01 14.27 7.99
CA LEU A 101 -12.06 15.13 7.29
C LEU A 101 -12.13 16.58 7.80
N THR A 102 -13.32 17.10 8.05
CA THR A 102 -13.49 18.45 8.59
C THR A 102 -12.92 18.58 10.00
N ILE A 103 -13.20 17.62 10.89
CA ILE A 103 -12.76 17.69 12.29
C ILE A 103 -11.24 17.50 12.42
N ILE A 104 -10.68 16.58 11.63
CA ILE A 104 -9.30 16.10 11.81
C ILE A 104 -8.30 16.82 10.89
N TYR A 105 -8.75 17.25 9.70
CA TYR A 105 -7.92 17.88 8.66
C TYR A 105 -8.47 19.25 8.20
N GLY A 106 -9.56 19.72 8.77
CA GLY A 106 -10.14 21.01 8.41
C GLY A 106 -9.42 22.21 9.02
N LYS A 107 -9.75 23.39 8.50
CA LYS A 107 -9.35 24.66 9.09
C LYS A 107 -9.98 24.78 10.49
N LYS A 108 -9.16 25.11 11.49
CA LYS A 108 -9.65 25.52 12.80
C LYS A 108 -10.09 26.97 12.71
N ASP A 109 -11.33 27.24 13.09
CA ASP A 109 -11.84 28.59 13.22
C ASP A 109 -11.15 29.33 14.38
#